data_AF-A0A1Q7YUD2-F1
#
_entry.id   AF-A0A1Q7YUD2-F1
#
_cell.length_a   1.000
_cell.length_b   1.000
_cell.length_c   1.000
_cell.angle_alpha   90.00
_cell.angle_beta   90.00
_cell.angle_gamma   90.00
#
_symmetry.space_group_name_H-M   'P 1'
#
loop_
_entity.id
_entity.type
_entity.pdbx_description
1 polymer ?
#
loop_
_entity_poly.entity_id
_entity_poly.type
_entity_poly.pdbx_seq_one_letter_code
_entity_poly.pdbx_strand_id
1 'polypeptide(L)'
;MAIIGGSGVKSILKGEQKILGTPYGPTPSLTIGEIDGRPAVFLPRHGEAHSSAPHRVNYRANIWGLKTLGVERIIATNAVGAIDQKLTPGEIVIPSDLVDMTKSRPGTFYDWSPVTHVDVSQPYCPREREVLTSSTSSAGRGPPKEVVMACTEGPRYETPAEIKMLRTLGCQVVGMTGAPEAFLARELEICYASISFVSNMAAGLQRTLSAREVEDKGRETSQVLNKILAGAIGRMPESRKDCPCGTALAQAQLKKEVVEVAQ
;
A
#
# COMPACT_ATOMS: atom_id res chain seq x y z
N MET A 1 -8.45 12.19 2.98
CA MET A 1 -7.71 10.89 2.97
C MET A 1 -7.50 10.41 1.53
N ALA A 2 -6.82 9.28 1.31
CA ALA A 2 -6.73 8.70 -0.03
C ALA A 2 -6.87 7.16 -0.05
N ILE A 3 -7.31 6.66 -1.20
CA ILE A 3 -7.35 5.24 -1.56
C ILE A 3 -6.44 5.05 -2.76
N ILE A 4 -5.46 4.14 -2.65
CA ILE A 4 -4.64 3.74 -3.79
C ILE A 4 -5.17 2.41 -4.33
N GLY A 5 -5.77 2.44 -5.52
CA GLY A 5 -6.36 1.28 -6.18
C GLY A 5 -5.34 0.44 -6.95
N GLY A 6 -5.24 -0.85 -6.62
CA GLY A 6 -4.49 -1.86 -7.39
C GLY A 6 -5.31 -2.56 -8.48
N SER A 7 -4.77 -3.67 -9.00
CA SER A 7 -5.44 -4.52 -10.01
C SER A 7 -6.84 -4.95 -9.56
N GLY A 8 -7.81 -4.85 -10.47
CA GLY A 8 -9.19 -5.29 -10.23
C GLY A 8 -10.05 -4.36 -9.35
N VAL A 9 -9.49 -3.26 -8.84
CA VAL A 9 -10.21 -2.30 -7.99
C VAL A 9 -10.46 -1.00 -8.76
N LYS A 10 -11.74 -0.68 -8.96
CA LYS A 10 -12.17 0.59 -9.59
C LYS A 10 -12.39 1.66 -8.52
N SER A 11 -12.37 2.92 -8.94
CA SER A 11 -12.71 4.04 -8.07
C SER A 11 -14.11 3.86 -7.48
N ILE A 12 -14.22 3.98 -6.16
CA ILE A 12 -15.51 4.15 -5.46
C ILE A 12 -15.92 5.62 -5.40
N LEU A 13 -15.03 6.53 -5.80
CA LEU A 13 -15.20 7.96 -5.78
C LEU A 13 -15.74 8.47 -7.12
N LYS A 14 -16.67 9.42 -7.02
CA LYS A 14 -17.05 10.33 -8.10
C LYS A 14 -16.52 11.71 -7.75
N GLY A 15 -15.95 12.40 -8.73
CA GLY A 15 -15.34 13.70 -8.47
C GLY A 15 -14.53 14.24 -9.64
N GLU A 16 -13.81 15.33 -9.39
CA GLU A 16 -12.93 15.99 -10.36
C GLU A 16 -11.74 15.08 -10.69
N GLN A 17 -11.39 14.99 -11.98
CA GLN A 17 -10.15 14.34 -12.41
C GLN A 17 -9.02 15.35 -12.49
N LYS A 18 -7.87 15.04 -11.89
CA LYS A 18 -6.73 15.95 -11.83
C LYS A 18 -5.39 15.23 -11.94
N ILE A 19 -4.54 15.70 -12.83
CA ILE A 19 -3.12 15.31 -12.91
C ILE A 19 -2.30 16.39 -12.22
N LEU A 20 -1.42 16.00 -11.29
CA LEU A 20 -0.53 16.92 -10.59
C LEU A 20 0.90 16.76 -11.09
N GLY A 21 1.58 17.88 -11.32
CA GLY A 21 3.04 17.89 -11.44
C GLY A 21 3.68 17.73 -10.07
N THR A 22 4.71 16.90 -9.97
CA THR A 22 5.54 16.75 -8.76
C THR A 22 7.02 16.86 -9.14
N PRO A 23 7.93 17.07 -8.18
CA PRO A 23 9.37 17.03 -8.43
C PRO A 23 9.86 15.70 -9.05
N TYR A 24 9.05 14.64 -8.97
CA TYR A 24 9.38 13.30 -9.47
C TYR A 24 8.65 12.96 -10.78
N GLY A 25 7.97 13.92 -11.40
CA GLY A 25 7.12 13.72 -12.58
C GLY A 25 5.62 13.79 -12.26
N PRO A 26 4.75 13.61 -13.26
CA PRO A 26 3.30 13.73 -13.07
C PRO A 26 2.73 12.53 -12.31
N THR A 27 1.67 12.77 -11.54
CA THR A 27 0.79 11.70 -11.03
C THR A 27 0.00 11.06 -12.19
N PRO A 28 -0.62 9.88 -12.00
CA PRO A 28 -1.77 9.52 -12.82
C PRO A 28 -2.92 10.51 -12.61
N SER A 29 -3.98 10.37 -13.43
CA SER A 29 -5.25 11.07 -13.19
C SER A 29 -5.84 10.66 -11.85
N LEU A 30 -5.89 11.60 -10.90
CA LEU A 30 -6.45 11.42 -9.57
C LEU A 30 -7.93 11.79 -9.60
N THR A 31 -8.77 11.03 -8.90
CA THR A 31 -10.17 11.43 -8.66
C THR A 31 -10.30 12.08 -7.30
N ILE A 32 -10.69 13.36 -7.24
CA ILE A 32 -10.86 14.13 -6.02
C ILE A 32 -12.36 14.29 -5.75
N GLY A 33 -12.82 13.79 -4.61
CA GLY A 33 -14.24 13.84 -4.24
C GLY A 33 -14.44 13.53 -2.76
N GLU A 34 -15.53 12.85 -2.43
CA GLU A 34 -15.91 12.57 -1.04
C GLU A 34 -16.48 11.15 -0.87
N ILE A 35 -16.27 10.57 0.31
CA ILE A 35 -16.91 9.32 0.76
C ILE A 35 -17.67 9.65 2.04
N ASP A 36 -18.99 9.48 2.03
CA ASP A 36 -19.88 9.82 3.15
C ASP A 36 -19.63 11.24 3.72
N GLY A 37 -19.45 12.21 2.82
CA GLY A 37 -19.17 13.62 3.16
C GLY A 37 -17.74 13.92 3.63
N ARG A 38 -16.84 12.93 3.62
CA ARG A 38 -15.42 13.11 3.99
C ARG A 38 -14.55 13.30 2.75
N PRO A 39 -13.70 14.34 2.69
CA PRO A 39 -12.77 14.55 1.57
C PRO A 39 -11.85 13.36 1.33
N ALA A 40 -11.85 12.86 0.08
CA ALA A 40 -11.09 11.69 -0.30
C ALA A 40 -10.54 11.79 -1.73
N VAL A 41 -9.39 11.17 -1.94
CA VAL A 41 -8.71 11.10 -3.24
C VAL A 41 -8.56 9.63 -3.64
N PHE A 42 -8.93 9.27 -4.87
CA PHE A 42 -8.59 7.96 -5.44
C PHE A 42 -7.40 8.10 -6.38
N LEU A 43 -6.40 7.25 -6.20
CA LEU A 43 -5.22 7.14 -7.06
C LEU A 43 -5.19 5.75 -7.72
N PRO A 44 -5.33 5.63 -9.05
CA PRO A 44 -5.16 4.35 -9.74
C PRO A 44 -3.67 4.05 -9.89
N ARG A 45 -3.14 3.08 -9.12
CA ARG A 45 -1.69 2.79 -9.04
C ARG A 45 -1.07 2.49 -10.41
N HIS A 46 -1.80 1.75 -11.24
CA HIS A 46 -1.36 1.33 -12.57
C HIS A 46 -1.83 2.27 -13.69
N GLY A 47 -2.38 3.44 -13.35
CA GLY A 47 -3.13 4.30 -14.27
C GLY A 47 -4.52 3.74 -14.59
N GLU A 48 -5.39 4.56 -15.19
CA GLU A 48 -6.79 4.19 -15.48
C GLU A 48 -6.91 2.97 -16.40
N ALA A 49 -6.02 2.84 -17.39
CA ALA A 49 -5.99 1.74 -18.35
C ALA A 49 -5.08 0.58 -17.93
N HIS A 50 -4.65 0.52 -16.66
CA HIS A 50 -3.67 -0.47 -16.18
C HIS A 50 -2.36 -0.46 -17.01
N SER A 51 -1.95 0.72 -17.48
CA SER A 51 -0.85 0.90 -18.42
C SER A 51 0.55 0.84 -17.79
N SER A 52 0.64 0.90 -16.47
CA SER A 52 1.93 0.88 -15.76
C SER A 52 2.17 -0.45 -15.03
N ALA A 53 3.17 -1.21 -15.48
CA ALA A 53 3.65 -2.38 -14.75
C ALA A 53 4.21 -1.98 -13.36
N PRO A 54 4.19 -2.88 -12.35
CA PRO A 54 4.59 -2.55 -10.97
C PRO A 54 5.96 -1.85 -10.82
N HIS A 55 6.97 -2.28 -11.59
CA HIS A 55 8.33 -1.72 -11.59
C HIS A 55 8.44 -0.35 -12.32
N ARG A 56 7.39 0.08 -13.03
CA ARG A 56 7.30 1.37 -13.74
C ARG A 56 6.38 2.37 -13.06
N VAL A 57 5.65 1.96 -12.02
CA VAL A 57 4.82 2.89 -11.24
C VAL A 57 5.71 3.96 -10.62
N ASN A 58 5.33 5.22 -10.78
CA ASN A 58 6.03 6.34 -10.18
C ASN A 58 5.57 6.57 -8.73
N TYR A 59 5.99 5.70 -7.82
CA TYR A 59 5.58 5.74 -6.41
C TYR A 59 5.89 7.08 -5.73
N ARG A 60 7.03 7.71 -6.07
CA ARG A 60 7.41 9.02 -5.55
C ARG A 60 6.43 10.11 -5.98
N ALA A 61 6.09 10.19 -7.26
CA ALA A 61 5.08 11.14 -7.74
C ALA A 61 3.70 10.87 -7.11
N ASN A 62 3.30 9.60 -6.99
CA ASN A 62 2.03 9.22 -6.38
C ASN A 62 1.92 9.71 -4.94
N ILE A 63 2.87 9.34 -4.09
CA ILE A 63 2.83 9.68 -2.65
C ILE A 63 3.03 11.19 -2.44
N TRP A 64 3.92 11.83 -3.21
CA TRP A 64 4.10 13.29 -3.17
C TRP A 64 2.86 14.06 -3.61
N GLY A 65 2.19 13.61 -4.68
CA GLY A 65 0.97 14.21 -5.17
C GLY A 65 -0.14 14.15 -4.12
N LEU A 66 -0.32 13.01 -3.46
CA LEU A 66 -1.25 12.86 -2.34
C LEU A 66 -0.88 13.79 -1.18
N LYS A 67 0.39 13.89 -0.80
CA LYS A 67 0.85 14.83 0.24
C LYS A 67 0.53 16.27 -0.11
N THR A 68 0.75 16.69 -1.36
CA THR A 68 0.42 18.03 -1.87
C THR A 68 -1.06 18.35 -1.74
N LEU A 69 -1.95 17.36 -1.88
CA LEU A 69 -3.39 17.49 -1.66
C LEU A 69 -3.81 17.48 -0.18
N GLY A 70 -2.86 17.47 0.76
CA GLY A 70 -3.13 17.43 2.20
C GLY A 70 -3.56 16.05 2.70
N VAL A 71 -3.27 14.98 1.97
CA VAL A 71 -3.59 13.61 2.41
C VAL A 71 -2.70 13.22 3.60
N GLU A 72 -3.34 12.83 4.69
CA GLU A 72 -2.67 12.36 5.91
C GLU A 72 -2.86 10.86 6.19
N ARG A 73 -3.77 10.21 5.45
CA ARG A 73 -4.09 8.78 5.57
C ARG A 73 -4.26 8.17 4.19
N ILE A 74 -3.62 7.03 3.96
CA ILE A 74 -3.69 6.25 2.73
C ILE A 74 -4.11 4.83 3.06
N ILE A 75 -5.14 4.33 2.37
CA ILE A 75 -5.48 2.92 2.32
C ILE A 75 -5.20 2.39 0.93
N ALA A 76 -4.22 1.50 0.82
CA ALA A 76 -3.85 0.85 -0.42
C ALA A 76 -4.61 -0.46 -0.60
N THR A 77 -5.01 -0.77 -1.84
CA THR A 77 -5.51 -2.09 -2.21
C THR A 77 -4.46 -2.86 -3.01
N ASN A 78 -4.29 -4.14 -2.72
CA ASN A 78 -3.33 -5.01 -3.41
C ASN A 78 -3.97 -6.37 -3.74
N ALA A 79 -3.71 -6.88 -4.95
CA ALA A 79 -3.93 -8.28 -5.27
C ALA A 79 -2.68 -9.06 -4.87
N VAL A 80 -2.85 -10.20 -4.17
CA VAL A 80 -1.73 -11.00 -3.67
C VAL A 80 -1.92 -12.49 -3.94
N GLY A 81 -0.81 -13.19 -4.17
CA GLY A 81 -0.77 -14.65 -4.20
C GLY A 81 -0.59 -15.23 -2.79
N ALA A 82 -1.32 -16.28 -2.45
CA ALA A 82 -1.19 -16.98 -1.18
C ALA A 82 0.04 -17.91 -1.16
N ILE A 83 0.98 -17.65 -0.24
CA ILE A 83 2.09 -18.56 0.09
C ILE A 83 1.65 -19.56 1.16
N ASP A 84 0.88 -19.10 2.15
CA ASP A 84 0.27 -19.97 3.16
C ASP A 84 -0.91 -20.73 2.54
N GLN A 85 -0.87 -22.06 2.62
CA GLN A 85 -1.92 -22.94 2.09
C GLN A 85 -3.23 -22.87 2.88
N LYS A 86 -3.22 -22.23 4.06
CA LYS A 86 -4.45 -21.94 4.82
C LYS A 86 -5.25 -20.78 4.24
N LEU A 87 -4.62 -19.95 3.41
CA LEU A 87 -5.28 -18.85 2.70
C LEU A 87 -5.87 -19.35 1.38
N THR A 88 -7.02 -18.83 1.01
CA THR A 88 -7.71 -19.21 -0.23
C THR A 88 -8.07 -18.00 -1.11
N PRO A 89 -8.10 -18.14 -2.45
CA PRO A 89 -8.51 -17.06 -3.34
C PRO A 89 -9.89 -16.49 -3.01
N GLY A 90 -9.98 -15.17 -2.88
CA GLY A 90 -11.17 -14.43 -2.45
C GLY A 90 -11.11 -13.95 -1.00
N GLU A 91 -10.21 -14.51 -0.18
CA GLU A 91 -10.03 -14.03 1.19
C GLU A 91 -9.42 -12.63 1.23
N ILE A 92 -9.89 -11.83 2.18
CA ILE A 92 -9.33 -10.52 2.50
C ILE A 92 -8.29 -10.68 3.60
N VAL A 93 -7.11 -10.09 3.40
CA VAL A 93 -6.03 -10.06 4.40
C VAL A 93 -5.58 -8.63 4.64
N ILE A 94 -5.22 -8.33 5.89
CA ILE A 94 -4.67 -7.03 6.29
C ILE A 94 -3.20 -7.24 6.65
N PRO A 95 -2.26 -6.97 5.73
CA PRO A 95 -0.84 -7.16 5.98
C PRO A 95 -0.38 -6.46 7.25
N SER A 96 0.44 -7.15 8.04
CA SER A 96 1.05 -6.67 9.27
C SER A 96 2.45 -6.17 9.09
N ASP A 97 3.16 -6.75 8.13
CA ASP A 97 4.55 -6.46 7.86
C ASP A 97 4.89 -6.74 6.39
N LEU A 98 6.09 -6.36 5.98
CA LEU A 98 6.54 -6.34 4.60
C LEU A 98 7.99 -6.82 4.51
N VAL A 99 8.25 -7.79 3.64
CA VAL A 99 9.59 -8.14 3.19
C VAL A 99 9.78 -7.56 1.79
N ASP A 100 10.70 -6.61 1.65
CA ASP A 100 11.00 -5.97 0.36
C ASP A 100 12.05 -6.77 -0.43
N MET A 101 11.61 -7.35 -1.55
CA MET A 101 12.44 -8.06 -2.53
C MET A 101 12.50 -7.32 -3.87
N THR A 102 12.12 -6.04 -3.88
CA THR A 102 12.31 -5.15 -5.04
C THR A 102 13.79 -4.79 -5.22
N LYS A 103 14.15 -4.29 -6.40
CA LYS A 103 15.53 -4.21 -6.90
C LYS A 103 15.87 -2.86 -7.50
N SER A 104 14.97 -2.27 -8.28
CA SER A 104 15.31 -1.12 -9.16
C SER A 104 14.48 0.14 -8.93
N ARG A 105 13.64 0.16 -7.91
CA ARG A 105 12.69 1.25 -7.66
C ARG A 105 13.33 2.31 -6.77
N PRO A 106 13.19 3.61 -7.07
CA PRO A 106 13.57 4.65 -6.12
C PRO A 106 12.76 4.53 -4.83
N GLY A 107 13.44 4.21 -3.73
CA GLY A 107 12.81 3.85 -2.46
C GLY A 107 12.69 4.98 -1.43
N THR A 108 13.22 6.16 -1.73
CA THR A 108 13.26 7.30 -0.79
C THR A 108 13.04 8.64 -1.50
N PHE A 109 12.60 9.64 -0.72
CA PHE A 109 12.61 11.06 -1.06
C PHE A 109 13.91 11.76 -0.61
N TYR A 110 14.70 11.13 0.26
CA TYR A 110 15.88 11.70 0.90
C TYR A 110 17.18 11.13 0.30
N ASP A 111 17.34 11.28 -1.01
CA ASP A 111 18.55 10.85 -1.74
C ASP A 111 19.83 11.62 -1.31
N TRP A 112 19.66 12.78 -0.66
CA TRP A 112 20.73 13.72 -0.31
C TRP A 112 20.64 14.22 1.13
N SER A 113 21.63 15.04 1.55
CA SER A 113 21.69 15.62 2.89
C SER A 113 20.45 16.48 3.25
N PRO A 114 19.95 16.42 4.51
CA PRO A 114 20.41 15.54 5.58
C PRO A 114 19.99 14.08 5.35
N VAL A 115 20.91 13.15 5.65
CA VAL A 115 20.62 11.71 5.61
C VAL A 115 19.46 11.42 6.56
N THR A 116 18.46 10.71 6.06
CA THR A 116 17.22 10.40 6.78
C THR A 116 17.05 8.90 6.91
N HIS A 117 16.92 8.40 8.14
CA HIS A 117 16.67 7.01 8.47
C HIS A 117 15.33 6.89 9.18
N VAL A 118 14.25 6.71 8.42
CA VAL A 118 12.91 6.58 9.01
C VAL A 118 12.71 5.18 9.60
N ASP A 119 12.14 5.11 10.80
CA ASP A 119 11.80 3.84 11.44
C ASP A 119 10.58 3.21 10.73
N VAL A 120 10.80 2.00 10.20
CA VAL A 120 9.80 1.18 9.51
C VAL A 120 9.52 -0.14 10.25
N SER A 121 9.87 -0.25 11.54
CA SER A 121 9.54 -1.41 12.40
C SER A 121 8.05 -1.73 12.43
N GLN A 122 7.21 -0.76 12.05
CA GLN A 122 5.80 -0.94 11.71
C GLN A 122 5.54 -0.27 10.35
N PRO A 123 5.72 -0.96 9.21
CA PRO A 123 5.60 -0.32 7.89
C PRO A 123 4.16 0.10 7.59
N TYR A 124 3.19 -0.54 8.24
CA TYR A 124 1.78 -0.18 8.21
C TYR A 124 1.34 0.47 9.53
N CYS A 125 0.51 1.51 9.45
CA CYS A 125 -0.03 2.21 10.60
C CYS A 125 -0.88 1.27 11.47
N PRO A 126 -0.55 1.07 12.76
CA PRO A 126 -1.26 0.14 13.63
C PRO A 126 -2.73 0.54 13.82
N ARG A 127 -3.03 1.85 13.89
CA ARG A 127 -4.40 2.37 14.05
C ARG A 127 -5.25 2.09 12.81
N GLU A 128 -4.73 2.34 11.61
CA GLU A 128 -5.48 2.06 10.38
C GLU A 128 -5.69 0.56 10.21
N ARG A 129 -4.68 -0.25 10.53
CA ARG A 129 -4.80 -1.72 10.52
C ARG A 129 -5.87 -2.24 11.47
N GLU A 130 -5.96 -1.69 12.67
CA GLU A 130 -7.00 -2.05 13.64
C GLU A 130 -8.40 -1.73 13.12
N VAL A 131 -8.59 -0.54 12.54
CA VAL A 131 -9.86 -0.15 11.90
C VAL A 131 -10.20 -1.08 10.74
N LEU A 132 -9.23 -1.42 9.87
CA LEU A 132 -9.46 -2.36 8.77
C LEU A 132 -9.80 -3.77 9.29
N THR A 133 -9.09 -4.27 10.29
CA THR A 133 -9.28 -5.62 10.86
C THR A 133 -10.61 -5.78 11.58
N SER A 134 -11.04 -4.76 12.32
CA SER A 134 -12.38 -4.74 12.93
C SER A 134 -13.47 -4.66 11.85
N SER A 135 -13.19 -4.02 10.72
CA SER A 135 -14.12 -3.94 9.58
C SER A 135 -14.29 -5.28 8.85
N THR A 136 -13.23 -6.08 8.72
CA THR A 136 -13.28 -7.40 8.07
C THR A 136 -13.96 -8.46 8.92
N SER A 137 -13.91 -8.36 10.25
CA SER A 137 -14.54 -9.33 11.17
C SER A 137 -16.07 -9.41 11.01
N SER A 138 -16.69 -8.39 10.43
CA SER A 138 -18.11 -8.38 10.06
C SER A 138 -18.46 -9.21 8.81
N ALA A 139 -17.46 -9.75 8.10
CA ALA A 139 -17.61 -10.46 6.83
C ALA A 139 -17.32 -11.98 6.90
N GLY A 140 -17.11 -12.57 8.09
CA GLY A 140 -16.90 -14.01 8.26
C GLY A 140 -15.68 -14.36 9.13
N ARG A 141 -14.91 -15.39 8.73
CA ARG A 141 -13.67 -15.80 9.41
C ARG A 141 -12.71 -14.60 9.42
N GLY A 142 -12.41 -14.07 10.60
CA GLY A 142 -11.50 -12.93 10.74
C GLY A 142 -10.14 -13.22 10.09
N PRO A 143 -9.47 -12.22 9.51
CA PRO A 143 -8.18 -12.43 8.84
C PRO A 143 -7.15 -12.97 9.84
N PRO A 144 -6.14 -13.75 9.38
CA PRO A 144 -5.02 -14.12 10.24
C PRO A 144 -4.42 -12.86 10.88
N LYS A 145 -4.11 -12.94 12.18
CA LYS A 145 -3.64 -11.77 12.96
C LYS A 145 -2.31 -11.19 12.45
N GLU A 146 -1.49 -12.05 11.84
CA GLU A 146 -0.16 -11.70 11.32
C GLU A 146 -0.06 -12.22 9.88
N VAL A 147 0.08 -11.28 8.94
CA VAL A 147 0.24 -11.56 7.50
C VAL A 147 1.39 -10.71 7.00
N VAL A 148 2.54 -11.33 6.78
CA VAL A 148 3.71 -10.70 6.20
C VAL A 148 3.63 -10.81 4.67
N MET A 149 3.65 -9.66 4.00
CA MET A 149 3.68 -9.57 2.54
C MET A 149 5.12 -9.58 2.04
N ALA A 150 5.47 -10.52 1.15
CA ALA A 150 6.64 -10.37 0.31
C ALA A 150 6.30 -9.45 -0.87
N CYS A 151 7.05 -8.36 -1.07
CA CYS A 151 6.90 -7.51 -2.25
C CYS A 151 8.04 -7.77 -3.24
N THR A 152 7.72 -8.38 -4.38
CA THR A 152 8.69 -8.70 -5.44
C THR A 152 8.70 -7.64 -6.55
N GLU A 153 9.74 -7.64 -7.38
CA GLU A 153 9.91 -6.65 -8.46
C GLU A 153 8.86 -6.80 -9.58
N GLY A 154 8.49 -8.03 -9.94
CA GLY A 154 7.76 -8.31 -11.19
C GLY A 154 8.59 -7.99 -12.45
N PRO A 155 7.97 -7.91 -13.65
CA PRO A 155 6.56 -8.17 -13.93
C PRO A 155 6.24 -9.66 -14.06
N ARG A 156 7.24 -10.54 -14.11
CA ARG A 156 7.00 -11.99 -14.05
C ARG A 156 6.48 -12.38 -12.67
N TYR A 157 5.67 -13.43 -12.61
CA TYR A 157 5.45 -14.15 -11.36
C TYR A 157 6.75 -14.79 -10.86
N GLU A 158 6.74 -15.20 -9.60
CA GLU A 158 7.81 -15.89 -8.93
C GLU A 158 7.98 -17.31 -9.47
N THR A 159 9.18 -17.87 -9.31
CA THR A 159 9.42 -19.30 -9.48
C THR A 159 8.96 -20.05 -8.21
N PRO A 160 8.65 -21.36 -8.31
CA PRO A 160 8.35 -22.18 -7.12
C PRO A 160 9.47 -22.16 -6.05
N ALA A 161 10.74 -22.04 -6.48
CA ALA A 161 11.88 -21.95 -5.56
C ALA A 161 11.89 -20.63 -4.79
N GLU A 162 11.59 -19.50 -5.45
CA GLU A 162 11.42 -18.20 -4.80
C GLU A 162 10.27 -18.23 -3.80
N ILE A 163 9.12 -18.82 -4.15
CA ILE A 163 8.00 -18.98 -3.21
C ILE A 163 8.37 -19.85 -2.01
N LYS A 164 9.11 -20.95 -2.23
CA LYS A 164 9.61 -21.79 -1.13
C LYS A 164 10.54 -21.00 -0.20
N MET A 165 11.43 -20.18 -0.75
CA MET A 165 12.30 -19.30 0.04
C MET A 165 11.48 -18.30 0.87
N LEU A 166 10.52 -17.59 0.25
CA LEU A 166 9.67 -16.61 0.94
C LEU A 166 8.85 -17.24 2.05
N ARG A 167 8.35 -18.47 1.85
CA ARG A 167 7.69 -19.24 2.90
C ARG A 167 8.62 -19.51 4.08
N THR A 168 9.87 -19.90 3.83
CA THR A 168 10.88 -20.10 4.87
C THR A 168 11.21 -18.82 5.62
N LEU A 169 11.20 -17.67 4.93
CA LEU A 169 11.36 -16.34 5.53
C LEU A 169 10.13 -15.87 6.32
N GLY A 170 9.07 -16.67 6.40
CA GLY A 170 7.88 -16.37 7.20
C GLY A 170 6.83 -15.51 6.49
N CYS A 171 6.88 -15.37 5.15
CA CYS A 171 5.86 -14.64 4.39
C CYS A 171 4.59 -15.49 4.16
N GLN A 172 3.41 -14.88 4.30
CA GLN A 172 2.11 -15.54 4.06
C GLN A 172 1.55 -15.22 2.67
N VAL A 173 1.87 -14.05 2.13
CA VAL A 173 1.39 -13.61 0.82
C VAL A 173 2.50 -12.95 0.01
N VAL A 174 2.36 -12.93 -1.31
CA VAL A 174 3.28 -12.26 -2.24
C VAL A 174 2.52 -11.29 -3.14
N GLY A 175 3.08 -10.10 -3.35
CA GLY A 175 2.58 -9.09 -4.25
C GLY A 175 3.71 -8.29 -4.87
N MET A 176 3.39 -7.26 -5.65
CA MET A 176 4.40 -6.47 -6.38
C MET A 176 4.36 -4.98 -6.07
N THR A 177 3.49 -4.51 -5.18
CA THR A 177 3.17 -3.07 -5.04
C THR A 177 3.13 -2.53 -3.60
N GLY A 178 3.47 -3.35 -2.60
CA GLY A 178 3.56 -2.89 -1.19
C GLY A 178 4.78 -2.00 -0.91
N ALA A 179 5.89 -2.24 -1.62
CA ALA A 179 7.14 -1.49 -1.57
C ALA A 179 7.44 -0.81 -2.93
N PRO A 180 8.01 0.42 -2.94
CA PRO A 180 8.36 1.25 -1.79
C PRO A 180 7.19 2.12 -1.28
N GLU A 181 5.96 1.87 -1.71
CA GLU A 181 4.78 2.70 -1.41
C GLU A 181 4.59 2.98 0.10
N ALA A 182 4.72 1.93 0.94
CA ALA A 182 4.62 2.06 2.39
C ALA A 182 5.74 2.93 2.99
N PHE A 183 6.97 2.76 2.51
CA PHE A 183 8.15 3.47 3.03
C PHE A 183 8.10 4.96 2.66
N LEU A 184 7.73 5.27 1.42
CA LEU A 184 7.56 6.65 0.96
C LEU A 184 6.42 7.36 1.72
N ALA A 185 5.33 6.67 2.01
CA ALA A 185 4.25 7.25 2.82
C ALA A 185 4.73 7.56 4.25
N ARG A 186 5.53 6.65 4.83
CA ARG A 186 6.15 6.82 6.16
C ARG A 186 7.12 8.02 6.18
N GLU A 187 7.92 8.19 5.14
CA GLU A 187 8.83 9.33 4.97
C GLU A 187 8.12 10.69 4.92
N LEU A 188 6.87 10.75 4.43
CA LEU A 188 6.07 11.99 4.43
C LEU A 188 5.10 12.10 5.61
N GLU A 189 5.31 11.27 6.64
CA GLU A 189 4.51 11.22 7.87
C GLU A 189 3.01 10.97 7.60
N ILE A 190 2.72 10.11 6.62
CA ILE A 190 1.35 9.73 6.23
C ILE A 190 1.01 8.38 6.89
N CYS A 191 -0.17 8.28 7.49
CA CYS A 191 -0.67 6.99 7.98
C CYS A 191 -0.98 6.08 6.79
N TYR A 192 -0.27 4.97 6.64
CA TYR A 192 -0.46 4.06 5.51
C TYR A 192 -0.86 2.67 5.98
N ALA A 193 -1.89 2.08 5.38
CA ALA A 193 -2.22 0.68 5.57
C ALA A 193 -2.64 0.03 4.25
N SER A 194 -2.50 -1.29 4.17
CA SER A 194 -2.94 -2.09 3.03
C SER A 194 -4.10 -2.98 3.42
N ILE A 195 -5.05 -3.12 2.50
CA ILE A 195 -6.05 -4.18 2.48
C ILE A 195 -5.84 -4.98 1.19
N SER A 196 -5.58 -6.27 1.33
CA SER A 196 -5.26 -7.14 0.20
C SER A 196 -6.35 -8.19 0.01
N PHE A 197 -6.57 -8.60 -1.24
CA PHE A 197 -7.36 -9.79 -1.54
C PHE A 197 -6.46 -10.87 -2.14
N VAL A 198 -6.65 -12.11 -1.71
CA VAL A 198 -5.95 -13.25 -2.27
C VAL A 198 -6.52 -13.52 -3.66
N SER A 199 -5.74 -13.34 -4.70
CA SER A 199 -6.19 -13.55 -6.09
C SER A 199 -6.03 -15.00 -6.55
N ASN A 200 -4.97 -15.67 -6.08
CA ASN A 200 -4.53 -16.99 -6.54
C ASN A 200 -3.62 -17.62 -5.47
N MET A 201 -3.34 -18.92 -5.59
CA MET A 201 -2.23 -19.54 -4.86
C MET A 201 -0.91 -19.15 -5.53
N ALA A 202 0.17 -18.99 -4.75
CA ALA A 202 1.46 -18.61 -5.28
C ALA A 202 2.08 -19.70 -6.20
N ALA A 203 3.11 -19.33 -6.97
CA ALA A 203 3.76 -20.22 -7.92
C ALA A 203 4.23 -21.53 -7.27
N GLY A 204 3.94 -22.67 -7.92
CA GLY A 204 4.24 -24.00 -7.40
C GLY A 204 3.21 -24.57 -6.41
N LEU A 205 2.22 -23.77 -5.99
CA LEU A 205 1.09 -24.22 -5.18
C LEU A 205 -0.21 -24.41 -5.99
N GLN A 206 -0.21 -23.97 -7.26
CA GLN A 206 -1.22 -24.28 -8.26
C GLN A 206 -0.57 -24.55 -9.62
N ARG A 207 -1.33 -25.08 -10.59
CA ARG A 207 -0.79 -25.56 -11.87
C ARG A 207 -0.28 -24.44 -12.78
N THR A 208 -1.00 -23.34 -12.88
CA THR A 208 -0.71 -22.23 -13.80
C THR A 208 -1.12 -20.90 -13.17
N LEU A 209 -0.43 -19.82 -13.53
CA LEU A 209 -0.75 -18.46 -13.12
C LEU A 209 -1.09 -17.58 -14.32
N SER A 210 -2.01 -16.63 -14.16
CA SER A 210 -2.33 -15.67 -15.22
C SER A 210 -2.73 -14.29 -14.70
N ALA A 211 -2.51 -13.24 -15.48
CA ALA A 211 -3.04 -11.92 -15.14
C ALA A 211 -4.58 -11.89 -15.13
N ARG A 212 -5.21 -12.74 -15.94
CA ARG A 212 -6.68 -12.80 -16.09
C ARG A 212 -7.37 -13.32 -14.83
N GLU A 213 -6.86 -14.40 -14.21
CA GLU A 213 -7.46 -14.89 -12.95
C GLU A 213 -7.40 -13.84 -11.84
N VAL A 214 -6.33 -13.02 -11.82
CA VAL A 214 -6.18 -11.93 -10.85
C VAL A 214 -7.24 -10.86 -11.06
N GLU A 215 -7.47 -10.47 -12.31
CA GLU A 215 -8.50 -9.50 -12.67
C GLU A 215 -9.91 -10.03 -12.38
N ASP A 216 -10.19 -11.28 -12.75
CA ASP A 216 -11.47 -11.95 -12.50
C ASP A 216 -11.77 -12.02 -10.99
N LYS A 217 -10.79 -12.47 -10.19
CA LYS A 217 -10.95 -12.54 -8.74
C LYS A 217 -11.08 -11.15 -8.10
N GLY A 218 -10.39 -10.15 -8.62
CA GLY A 218 -10.53 -8.75 -8.21
C GLY A 218 -11.94 -8.22 -8.45
N ARG A 219 -12.54 -8.51 -9.61
CA ARG A 219 -13.94 -8.16 -9.90
C ARG A 219 -14.90 -8.82 -8.93
N GLU A 220 -14.75 -10.11 -8.68
CA GLU A 220 -15.59 -10.89 -7.76
C GLU A 220 -15.51 -10.33 -6.32
N THR A 221 -14.31 -9.97 -5.88
CA THR A 221 -14.06 -9.50 -4.50
C THR A 221 -14.36 -8.01 -4.31
N SER A 222 -14.51 -7.25 -5.41
CA SER A 222 -14.63 -5.78 -5.38
C SER A 222 -15.78 -5.27 -4.49
N GLN A 223 -16.94 -5.93 -4.51
CA GLN A 223 -18.09 -5.51 -3.72
C GLN A 223 -17.81 -5.63 -2.20
N VAL A 224 -17.21 -6.75 -1.79
CA VAL A 224 -16.84 -6.99 -0.39
C VAL A 224 -15.75 -6.01 0.04
N LEU A 225 -14.73 -5.81 -0.79
CA LEU A 225 -13.64 -4.88 -0.53
C LEU A 225 -14.16 -3.43 -0.38
N ASN A 226 -15.02 -2.98 -1.29
CA ASN A 226 -15.59 -1.63 -1.24
C ASN A 226 -16.46 -1.42 0.00
N LYS A 227 -17.24 -2.43 0.41
CA LYS A 227 -18.03 -2.39 1.64
C LYS A 227 -17.14 -2.28 2.89
N ILE A 228 -16.04 -3.04 2.94
CA ILE A 228 -15.06 -2.96 4.04
C ILE A 228 -14.40 -1.59 4.06
N LEU A 229 -13.97 -1.09 2.91
CA LEU A 229 -13.34 0.23 2.77
C LEU A 229 -14.27 1.35 3.25
N ALA A 230 -15.51 1.40 2.76
CA ALA A 230 -16.49 2.41 3.18
C ALA A 230 -16.74 2.35 4.70
N GLY A 231 -16.95 1.14 5.25
CA GLY A 231 -17.15 0.95 6.69
C GLY A 231 -15.93 1.32 7.54
N ALA A 232 -14.71 1.04 7.06
CA ALA A 232 -13.47 1.43 7.72
C ALA A 232 -13.31 2.96 7.71
N ILE A 233 -13.53 3.59 6.56
CA ILE A 233 -13.42 5.04 6.36
C ILE A 233 -14.37 5.80 7.29
N GLY A 234 -15.61 5.34 7.43
CA GLY A 234 -16.57 5.95 8.36
C GLY A 234 -16.15 5.86 9.84
N ARG A 235 -15.40 4.81 10.21
CA ARG A 235 -14.89 4.58 11.58
C ARG A 235 -13.54 5.21 11.89
N MET A 236 -12.80 5.66 10.87
CA MET A 236 -11.50 6.29 11.12
C MET A 236 -11.67 7.56 11.97
N PRO A 237 -10.80 7.76 12.97
CA PRO A 237 -10.85 8.96 13.80
C PRO A 237 -10.51 10.20 12.97
N GLU A 238 -11.15 11.32 13.27
CA GLU A 238 -10.86 12.59 12.62
C GLU A 238 -9.42 13.04 12.90
N SER A 239 -9.00 12.95 14.16
CA SER A 239 -7.65 13.29 14.60
C SER A 239 -6.68 12.12 14.46
N ARG A 240 -5.43 12.44 14.10
CA ARG A 240 -4.28 11.53 14.15
C ARG A 240 -3.19 11.97 15.14
N LYS A 241 -3.48 12.94 16.04
CA LYS A 241 -2.49 13.54 16.95
C LYS A 241 -1.67 12.49 17.73
N ASP A 242 -2.32 11.41 18.16
CA ASP A 242 -1.67 10.35 18.95
C ASP A 242 -1.13 9.19 18.07
N CYS A 243 -1.07 9.37 16.75
CA CYS A 243 -0.54 8.36 15.83
C CYS A 243 0.96 8.58 15.61
N PRO A 244 1.83 7.57 15.85
CA PRO A 244 3.27 7.70 15.68
C PRO A 244 3.70 7.98 14.23
N CYS A 245 2.85 7.67 13.24
CA CYS A 245 3.12 8.01 11.84
C CYS A 245 3.23 9.51 11.61
N GLY A 246 2.53 10.34 12.39
CA GLY A 246 2.54 11.80 12.23
C GLY A 246 3.79 12.50 12.75
N THR A 247 4.70 11.77 13.38
CA THR A 247 5.97 12.27 13.91
C THR A 247 7.13 11.36 13.49
N ALA A 248 6.97 10.62 12.39
CA ALA A 248 7.94 9.62 11.96
C ALA A 248 9.32 10.22 11.65
N LEU A 249 9.40 11.51 11.31
CA LEU A 249 10.66 12.19 11.02
C LEU A 249 11.34 12.78 12.26
N ALA A 250 10.65 12.85 13.41
CA ALA A 250 11.13 13.59 14.58
C ALA A 250 12.51 13.12 15.09
N GLN A 251 12.86 11.86 14.86
CA GLN A 251 14.15 11.26 15.22
C GLN A 251 14.86 10.62 14.01
N ALA A 252 14.38 10.87 12.78
CA ALA A 252 14.90 10.23 11.58
C ALA A 252 16.15 10.93 11.00
N GLN A 253 16.45 12.14 11.46
CA GLN A 253 17.58 12.93 10.98
C GLN A 253 18.50 13.29 12.14
N LEU A 254 19.81 13.20 11.90
CA LEU A 254 20.80 13.77 12.81
C LEU A 254 20.69 15.29 12.71
N LYS A 255 20.40 15.97 13.82
CA LYS A 255 20.54 17.44 13.88
C LYS A 255 21.99 17.77 13.54
N LYS A 256 22.22 18.65 12.55
CA LYS A 256 23.54 19.29 12.44
C LYS A 256 23.71 20.12 13.70
N GLU A 257 24.69 19.78 14.53
CA GLU A 257 25.27 20.79 15.41
C GLU A 257 25.72 21.92 14.49
N VAL A 258 25.13 23.10 14.69
CA VAL A 258 25.66 24.32 14.09
C VAL A 258 27.04 24.48 14.72
N VAL A 259 28.08 24.10 13.99
CA VAL A 259 29.44 24.55 14.33
C VAL A 259 29.41 26.05 14.12
N GLU A 260 29.16 26.79 15.20
CA GLU A 260 29.47 28.21 15.26
C GLU A 260 30.95 28.31 14.95
N VAL A 261 31.28 28.71 13.71
CA VAL A 261 32.63 29.15 13.39
C VAL A 261 32.81 30.44 14.18
N ALA A 262 33.50 30.32 15.32
CA ALA A 262 33.94 31.47 16.09
C ALA A 262 34.73 32.41 15.16
N GLN A 263 34.44 33.71 15.34
CA GLN A 263 34.78 34.87 14.51
C GLN A 263 36.23 34.94 14.03
#